data_AF-A0A2M7UNP3-F1
#
_entry.id   AF-A0A2M7UNP3-F1
#
_cell.length_a   1.000
_cell.length_b   1.000
_cell.length_c   1.000
_cell.angle_alpha   90.00
_cell.angle_beta   90.00
_cell.angle_gamma   90.00
#
_symmetry.space_group_name_H-M   'P 1'
#
loop_
_entity.id
_entity.type
_entity.pdbx_description
1 polymer ?
#
loop_
_entity_poly.entity_id
_entity_poly.type
_entity_poly.pdbx_seq_one_letter_code
_entity_poly.pdbx_strand_id
1 'polypeptide(L)'
;MFANFICCFGKWCYTFFMFEVLLTLILAVSVSFDLNIWLKVLIFCVWVILVLPGMYAMIFGAPYVRSLKRKNSAIFELGNFQKGDRVVDLGCGDGVLIGRIAEKGVSSAVGYELSIPTFLFAKWLSIFRKGKAKIEYGNFWKKDLTKFNKIFCFL
;
A
#
# COMPACT_ATOMS: atom_id res chain seq x y z
N MET A 1 12.91 18.12 -15.73
CA MET A 1 11.63 17.71 -15.13
C MET A 1 11.38 16.18 -15.18
N PHE A 2 12.43 15.33 -15.28
CA PHE A 2 12.32 13.86 -15.36
C PHE A 2 13.17 13.10 -14.33
N ALA A 3 13.79 13.77 -13.37
CA ALA A 3 14.80 13.16 -12.49
C ALA A 3 14.27 12.60 -11.15
N ASN A 4 13.00 12.84 -10.80
CA ASN A 4 12.49 12.48 -9.46
C ASN A 4 11.55 11.25 -9.44
N PHE A 5 11.26 10.64 -10.58
CA PHE A 5 10.39 9.44 -10.63
C PHE A 5 11.09 8.15 -10.17
N ILE A 6 12.43 8.14 -10.10
CA ILE A 6 13.21 6.94 -9.72
C ILE A 6 13.29 6.80 -8.18
N CYS A 7 13.13 7.88 -7.41
CA CYS A 7 13.50 7.88 -5.99
C CYS A 7 12.36 7.49 -5.02
N CYS A 8 11.16 7.13 -5.53
CA CYS A 8 9.99 6.77 -4.72
C CYS A 8 9.54 5.31 -4.86
N PHE A 9 10.41 4.41 -5.33
CA PHE A 9 10.19 2.99 -5.15
C PHE A 9 10.35 2.64 -3.66
N GLY A 10 9.23 2.47 -2.96
CA GLY A 10 9.24 1.92 -1.60
C GLY A 10 9.95 0.56 -1.58
N LYS A 11 10.57 0.20 -0.45
CA LYS A 11 11.30 -1.08 -0.26
C LYS A 11 10.57 -2.30 -0.85
N TRP A 12 9.24 -2.33 -0.78
CA TRP A 12 8.41 -3.43 -1.30
C TRP A 12 8.33 -3.49 -2.83
N CYS A 13 8.30 -2.35 -3.53
CA CYS A 13 8.29 -2.33 -4.99
C CYS A 13 9.64 -2.79 -5.55
N TYR A 14 10.75 -2.35 -4.93
CA TYR A 14 12.08 -2.88 -5.27
C TYR A 14 12.23 -4.35 -4.92
N THR A 15 11.73 -4.82 -3.77
CA THR A 15 11.80 -6.26 -3.43
C THR A 15 11.02 -7.12 -4.42
N PHE A 16 9.82 -6.69 -4.84
CA PHE A 16 9.02 -7.42 -5.81
C PHE A 16 9.66 -7.40 -7.20
N PHE A 17 10.14 -6.25 -7.66
CA PHE A 17 10.87 -6.12 -8.92
C PHE A 17 12.17 -6.95 -8.93
N MET A 18 12.94 -6.92 -7.84
CA MET A 18 14.16 -7.72 -7.69
C MET A 18 13.87 -9.23 -7.70
N PHE A 19 12.69 -9.65 -7.21
CA PHE A 19 12.24 -11.04 -7.29
C PHE A 19 11.84 -11.45 -8.71
N GLU A 20 11.15 -10.59 -9.47
CA GLU A 20 10.84 -10.86 -10.88
C GLU A 20 12.09 -10.99 -11.75
N VAL A 21 13.09 -10.14 -11.52
CA VAL A 21 14.40 -10.24 -12.19
C VAL A 21 15.07 -11.57 -11.84
N LEU A 22 15.04 -12.00 -10.58
CA LEU A 22 15.58 -13.30 -10.18
C LEU A 22 14.84 -14.46 -10.89
N LEU A 23 13.51 -14.40 -10.98
CA LEU A 23 12.71 -15.39 -11.70
C LEU A 23 13.06 -15.46 -13.19
N THR A 24 13.34 -14.33 -13.85
CA THR A 24 13.80 -14.33 -15.25
C THR A 24 15.15 -15.01 -15.45
N LEU A 25 16.08 -14.81 -14.52
CA LEU A 25 17.40 -15.46 -14.56
C LEU A 25 17.28 -16.97 -14.34
N ILE A 26 16.42 -17.40 -13.41
CA ILE A 26 16.14 -18.82 -13.17
C ILE A 26 15.52 -19.46 -14.41
N LEU A 27 14.56 -18.79 -15.06
CA LEU A 27 13.97 -19.26 -16.31
C LEU A 27 15.05 -19.40 -17.40
N ALA A 28 15.89 -18.38 -17.60
CA ALA A 28 16.97 -18.42 -18.59
C ALA A 28 17.95 -19.58 -18.34
N VAL A 29 18.31 -19.85 -17.08
CA VAL A 29 19.17 -20.97 -16.71
C VAL A 29 18.48 -22.31 -16.96
N SER A 30 17.19 -22.44 -16.62
CA SER A 30 16.42 -23.67 -16.83
C SER A 30 16.26 -24.07 -18.31
N VAL A 31 16.29 -23.10 -19.23
CA VAL A 31 16.24 -23.35 -20.67
C VAL A 31 17.50 -24.07 -21.18
N SER A 32 18.66 -23.80 -20.57
CA SER A 32 19.95 -24.39 -20.93
C SER A 32 20.11 -25.86 -20.58
N PHE A 33 19.17 -26.43 -19.80
CA PHE A 33 19.17 -27.86 -19.45
C PHE A 33 18.32 -28.68 -20.42
N ASP A 34 18.70 -29.94 -20.63
CA ASP A 34 17.97 -30.95 -21.42
C ASP A 34 16.73 -31.48 -20.69
N LEU A 35 15.83 -30.57 -20.31
CA LEU A 35 14.53 -30.91 -19.73
C LEU A 35 13.52 -31.31 -20.81
N ASN A 36 12.53 -32.13 -20.43
CA ASN A 36 11.40 -32.49 -21.29
C ASN A 36 10.67 -31.22 -21.79
N ILE A 37 10.30 -31.20 -23.07
CA ILE A 37 9.62 -30.06 -23.70
C ILE A 37 8.33 -29.65 -22.97
N TRP A 38 7.56 -30.61 -22.46
CA TRP A 38 6.34 -30.34 -21.70
C TRP A 38 6.63 -29.67 -20.36
N LEU A 39 7.74 -30.03 -19.72
CA LEU A 39 8.18 -29.41 -18.47
C LEU A 39 8.63 -27.97 -18.71
N LYS A 40 9.31 -27.70 -19.84
CA LYS A 40 9.69 -26.33 -20.25
C LYS A 40 8.46 -25.45 -20.47
N VAL A 41 7.42 -25.97 -21.13
CA VAL A 41 6.14 -25.26 -21.32
C VAL A 41 5.47 -24.95 -19.98
N LEU A 42 5.42 -25.93 -19.06
CA LEU A 42 4.83 -25.72 -17.74
C LEU A 42 5.55 -24.62 -16.95
N ILE A 43 6.89 -24.66 -16.90
CA ILE A 43 7.71 -23.65 -16.21
C ILE A 43 7.47 -22.27 -16.82
N PHE A 44 7.39 -22.16 -18.14
CA PHE A 44 7.09 -20.89 -18.82
C PHE A 44 5.70 -20.35 -18.46
N CYS A 45 4.66 -21.19 -18.48
CA CYS A 45 3.31 -20.76 -18.09
C CYS A 45 3.25 -20.27 -16.64
N VAL A 46 3.90 -20.97 -15.71
CA VAL A 46 3.98 -20.55 -14.30
C VAL A 46 4.71 -19.21 -14.19
N TRP A 47 5.81 -19.03 -14.91
CA TRP A 47 6.56 -17.77 -14.92
C TRP A 47 5.70 -16.60 -15.43
N VAL A 48 4.96 -16.78 -16.53
CA VAL A 48 4.07 -15.74 -17.08
C VAL A 48 2.99 -15.34 -16.08
N ILE A 49 2.38 -16.31 -15.39
CA ILE A 49 1.34 -16.05 -14.37
C ILE A 49 1.90 -15.24 -13.19
N LEU A 50 3.16 -15.47 -12.82
CA LEU A 50 3.79 -14.77 -11.69
C LEU A 50 4.26 -13.35 -12.05
N VAL A 51 4.71 -13.12 -13.29
CA VAL A 51 5.32 -11.84 -13.70
C VAL A 51 4.31 -10.84 -14.28
N LEU A 52 3.29 -11.29 -15.03
CA LEU A 52 2.32 -10.39 -15.65
C LEU A 52 1.59 -9.46 -14.64
N PRO A 53 1.15 -9.93 -13.45
CA PRO A 53 0.49 -9.06 -12.48
C PRO A 53 1.42 -7.99 -11.91
N GLY A 54 2.71 -8.28 -11.72
CA GLY A 54 3.67 -7.30 -11.20
C GLY A 54 4.08 -6.27 -12.24
N MET A 55 4.25 -6.67 -13.50
CA MET A 55 4.41 -5.72 -14.61
C MET A 55 3.21 -4.79 -14.75
N TYR A 56 1.99 -5.33 -14.66
CA TYR A 56 0.77 -4.53 -14.68
C TYR A 56 0.72 -3.55 -13.48
N ALA A 57 1.07 -4.01 -12.28
CA ALA A 57 1.14 -3.18 -11.08
C ALA A 57 2.22 -2.08 -11.16
N MET A 58 3.33 -2.30 -11.87
CA MET A 58 4.35 -1.27 -12.08
C MET A 58 3.89 -0.17 -13.05
N ILE A 59 3.11 -0.52 -14.07
CA ILE A 59 2.65 0.44 -15.09
C ILE A 59 1.41 1.21 -14.58
N PHE A 60 0.48 0.52 -13.94
CA PHE A 60 -0.83 1.08 -13.58
C PHE A 60 -1.06 1.24 -12.08
N GLY A 61 -0.23 0.61 -11.24
CA GLY A 61 -0.35 0.75 -9.79
C GLY A 61 0.31 2.03 -9.31
N ALA A 62 -0.46 2.89 -8.64
CA ALA A 62 0.14 3.90 -7.78
C ALA A 62 0.97 3.15 -6.72
N PRO A 63 2.29 3.37 -6.65
CA PRO A 63 3.13 2.62 -5.72
C PRO A 63 2.61 2.87 -4.30
N TYR A 64 2.53 1.79 -3.53
CA TYR A 64 2.21 1.88 -2.12
C TYR A 64 3.35 2.63 -1.39
N VAL A 65 3.24 3.95 -1.32
CA VAL A 65 4.22 4.79 -0.64
C VAL A 65 3.82 4.88 0.82
N ARG A 66 4.52 4.14 1.67
CA ARG A 66 4.44 4.38 3.12
C ARG A 66 4.88 5.82 3.40
N SER A 67 4.01 6.61 4.00
CA SER A 67 4.39 7.92 4.54
C SER A 67 5.59 7.73 5.49
N LEU A 68 6.71 8.40 5.16
CA LEU A 68 7.93 8.35 5.95
C LEU A 68 7.63 8.76 7.39
N LYS A 69 8.22 8.10 8.39
CA LYS A 69 8.06 8.46 9.82
C LYS A 69 8.31 9.95 10.10
N ARG A 70 9.19 10.60 9.31
CA ARG A 70 9.51 12.03 9.35
C ARG A 70 8.39 12.94 8.83
N LYS A 71 7.58 12.49 7.87
CA LYS A 71 6.37 13.21 7.43
C LYS A 71 5.26 13.10 8.47
N ASN A 72 5.21 11.98 9.19
CA ASN A 72 4.22 11.81 10.26
C ASN A 72 4.43 12.85 11.38
N SER A 73 5.66 13.19 11.79
CA SER A 73 5.86 14.20 12.84
C SER A 73 5.29 15.57 12.45
N ALA A 74 5.52 16.02 11.22
CA ALA A 74 4.94 17.27 10.72
C ALA A 74 3.41 17.23 10.65
N ILE A 75 2.83 16.08 10.25
CA ILE A 75 1.37 15.88 10.25
C ILE A 75 0.81 15.97 11.68
N PHE A 76 1.49 15.39 12.67
CA PHE A 76 1.07 15.46 14.07
C PHE A 76 1.23 16.86 14.67
N GLU A 77 2.25 17.60 14.26
CA GLU A 77 2.51 18.96 14.70
C GLU A 77 1.50 19.96 14.10
N LEU A 78 1.30 19.93 12.78
CA LEU A 78 0.34 20.78 12.08
C LEU A 78 -1.12 20.38 12.38
N GLY A 79 -1.37 19.08 12.55
CA GLY A 79 -2.72 18.54 12.72
C GLY A 79 -3.33 18.81 14.08
N ASN A 80 -2.54 19.16 15.11
CA ASN A 80 -2.97 19.50 16.47
C ASN A 80 -4.22 18.72 16.96
N PHE A 81 -4.12 17.40 17.02
CA PHE A 81 -5.26 16.51 17.28
C PHE A 81 -5.78 16.61 18.73
N GLN A 82 -7.07 16.89 18.88
CA GLN A 82 -7.76 17.02 20.16
C GLN A 82 -8.81 15.92 20.35
N LYS A 83 -9.20 15.67 21.62
CA LYS A 83 -10.16 14.60 21.96
C LYS A 83 -11.54 14.76 21.29
N GLY A 84 -11.93 15.97 20.92
CA GLY A 84 -13.18 16.24 20.21
C GLY A 84 -13.14 16.00 18.69
N ASP A 85 -11.95 15.74 18.13
CA ASP A 85 -11.80 15.70 16.67
C ASP A 85 -12.42 14.45 16.03
N ARG A 86 -12.96 14.65 14.83
CA ARG A 86 -13.42 13.59 13.94
C ARG A 86 -12.57 13.64 12.69
N VAL A 87 -11.64 12.71 12.60
CA VAL A 87 -10.58 12.69 11.59
C VAL A 87 -10.86 11.62 10.55
N VAL A 88 -10.63 11.95 9.29
CA VAL A 88 -10.66 11.00 8.17
C VAL A 88 -9.36 11.03 7.37
N ASP A 89 -8.91 9.86 6.92
CA ASP A 89 -7.76 9.65 6.04
C ASP A 89 -8.24 9.03 4.71
N LEU A 90 -8.20 9.81 3.63
CA LEU A 90 -8.63 9.44 2.29
C LEU A 90 -7.44 8.80 1.55
N GLY A 91 -7.43 7.46 1.49
CA GLY A 91 -6.27 6.68 1.01
C GLY A 91 -5.35 6.25 2.15
N CYS A 92 -5.91 5.66 3.21
CA CYS A 92 -5.17 5.41 4.45
C CYS A 92 -4.06 4.35 4.35
N GLY A 93 -4.00 3.59 3.25
CA GLY A 93 -2.99 2.56 3.07
C GLY A 93 -3.06 1.48 4.15
N ASP A 94 -1.93 1.19 4.82
CA ASP A 94 -1.83 0.27 5.98
C ASP A 94 -2.46 0.81 7.29
N GLY A 95 -3.09 1.98 7.23
CA GLY A 95 -3.78 2.62 8.34
C GLY A 95 -2.87 3.03 9.50
N VAL A 96 -1.53 2.99 9.35
CA VAL A 96 -0.59 3.36 10.43
C VAL A 96 -0.87 4.76 10.94
N LEU A 97 -1.09 5.71 10.01
CA LEU A 97 -1.29 7.11 10.35
C LEU A 97 -2.59 7.29 11.14
N ILE A 98 -3.72 6.84 10.60
CA ILE A 98 -5.03 6.97 11.26
C ILE A 98 -5.09 6.21 12.59
N GLY A 99 -4.38 5.08 12.71
CA GLY A 99 -4.22 4.35 13.97
C GLY A 99 -3.52 5.16 15.05
N ARG A 100 -2.42 5.85 14.71
CA ARG A 100 -1.70 6.74 15.64
C ARG A 100 -2.52 7.98 16.00
N ILE A 101 -3.32 8.49 15.08
CA ILE A 101 -4.26 9.59 15.35
C ILE A 101 -5.31 9.12 16.35
N ALA A 102 -5.86 7.90 16.18
CA ALA A 102 -6.80 7.31 17.14
C ALA A 102 -6.20 7.16 18.55
N GLU A 103 -4.91 6.86 18.68
CA GLU A 103 -4.21 6.79 19.97
C GLU A 103 -4.12 8.14 20.69
N LYS A 104 -4.31 9.27 20.00
CA LYS A 104 -4.43 10.61 20.62
C LYS A 104 -5.78 10.83 21.32
N GLY A 105 -6.70 9.87 21.24
CA GLY A 105 -8.00 9.92 21.92
C GLY A 105 -9.01 10.82 21.23
N VAL A 106 -8.87 11.04 19.91
CA VAL A 106 -9.86 11.74 19.09
C VAL A 106 -11.22 11.04 19.15
N SER A 107 -12.30 11.79 18.94
CA SER A 107 -13.68 11.28 19.00
C SER A 107 -13.95 10.23 17.91
N SER A 108 -13.41 10.45 16.71
CA SER A 108 -13.51 9.50 15.60
C SER A 108 -12.27 9.53 14.72
N ALA A 109 -11.82 8.37 14.28
CA ALA A 109 -10.70 8.21 13.34
C ALA A 109 -11.08 7.16 12.30
N VAL A 110 -11.24 7.57 11.05
CA VAL A 110 -11.70 6.71 9.94
C VAL A 110 -10.70 6.75 8.79
N GLY A 111 -10.29 5.60 8.27
CA GLY A 111 -9.45 5.49 7.08
C GLY A 111 -10.22 4.82 5.94
N TYR A 112 -10.19 5.42 4.75
CA TYR A 112 -10.75 4.84 3.53
C TYR A 112 -9.64 4.29 2.64
N GLU A 113 -9.80 3.05 2.18
CA GLU A 113 -8.90 2.40 1.22
C GLU A 113 -9.71 1.71 0.12
N LEU A 114 -9.30 1.91 -1.13
CA LEU A 114 -9.96 1.35 -2.32
C LEU A 114 -9.34 0.01 -2.74
N SER A 115 -8.06 -0.20 -2.45
CA SER A 115 -7.36 -1.44 -2.77
C SER A 115 -7.75 -2.54 -1.76
N ILE A 116 -8.43 -3.59 -2.23
CA ILE A 116 -8.79 -4.76 -1.42
C ILE A 116 -7.59 -5.37 -0.68
N PRO A 117 -6.44 -5.68 -1.33
CA PRO A 117 -5.32 -6.29 -0.62
C PRO A 117 -4.72 -5.36 0.44
N THR A 118 -4.62 -4.07 0.15
CA THR A 118 -4.12 -3.07 1.11
C THR A 118 -5.08 -2.90 2.28
N PHE A 119 -6.38 -2.85 2.01
CA PHE A 119 -7.44 -2.79 3.02
C PHE A 119 -7.40 -3.99 3.98
N LEU A 120 -7.28 -5.22 3.44
CA LEU A 120 -7.19 -6.42 4.27
C LEU A 120 -5.94 -6.40 5.15
N PHE A 121 -4.80 -6.00 4.58
CA PHE A 121 -3.56 -5.85 5.34
C PHE A 121 -3.69 -4.79 6.44
N ALA A 122 -4.31 -3.65 6.14
CA ALA A 122 -4.53 -2.56 7.08
C ALA A 122 -5.46 -2.98 8.23
N LYS A 123 -6.55 -3.71 7.91
CA LYS A 123 -7.50 -4.24 8.89
C LYS A 123 -6.86 -5.30 9.78
N TRP A 124 -6.03 -6.17 9.22
CA TRP A 124 -5.27 -7.14 10.02
C TRP A 124 -4.31 -6.41 10.98
N LEU A 125 -3.58 -5.42 10.48
CA LEU A 125 -2.65 -4.64 11.29
C LEU A 125 -3.35 -3.76 12.33
N SER A 126 -4.60 -3.32 12.10
CA SER A 126 -5.37 -2.54 13.07
C SER A 126 -5.74 -3.34 14.31
N ILE A 127 -5.87 -4.66 14.22
CA ILE A 127 -6.18 -5.54 15.38
C ILE A 127 -5.07 -5.46 16.43
N PHE A 128 -3.82 -5.28 16.01
CA PHE A 128 -2.67 -5.18 16.91
C PHE A 128 -2.43 -3.76 17.45
N ARG A 129 -3.27 -2.78 17.10
CA ARG A 129 -3.11 -1.39 17.53
C ARG A 129 -4.01 -1.04 18.70
N LYS A 130 -3.52 -0.17 19.57
CA LYS A 130 -4.26 0.29 20.76
C LYS A 130 -5.33 1.33 20.43
N GLY A 131 -5.18 2.05 19.32
CA GLY A 131 -6.15 3.06 18.87
C GLY A 131 -7.40 2.46 18.22
N LYS A 132 -8.58 2.98 18.56
CA LYS A 132 -9.88 2.59 17.98
C LYS A 132 -10.13 3.22 16.60
N ALA A 133 -9.17 3.08 15.69
CA ALA A 133 -9.35 3.54 14.30
C ALA A 133 -10.27 2.57 13.54
N LYS A 134 -11.19 3.12 12.74
CA LYS A 134 -12.03 2.34 11.82
C LYS A 134 -11.41 2.40 10.43
N ILE A 135 -11.17 1.24 9.84
CA ILE A 135 -10.72 1.14 8.44
C ILE A 135 -11.90 0.63 7.63
N GLU A 136 -12.31 1.42 6.64
CA GLU A 136 -13.45 1.14 5.77
C GLU A 136 -12.96 0.95 4.33
N TYR A 137 -13.43 -0.12 3.71
CA TYR A 137 -13.25 -0.33 2.29
C TYR A 137 -14.20 0.58 1.51
N GLY A 138 -13.68 1.26 0.49
CA GLY A 138 -14.51 1.89 -0.51
C GLY A 138 -13.94 3.15 -1.12
N ASN A 139 -14.63 3.59 -2.17
CA ASN A 139 -14.31 4.83 -2.85
C ASN A 139 -14.73 6.03 -1.98
N PHE A 140 -13.74 6.81 -1.54
CA PHE A 140 -13.93 7.98 -0.68
C PHE A 140 -14.67 9.13 -1.38
N TRP A 141 -14.69 9.20 -2.71
CA TRP A 141 -15.44 10.20 -3.48
C TRP A 141 -16.96 10.11 -3.30
N LYS A 142 -17.45 8.93 -2.87
CA LYS A 142 -18.88 8.68 -2.63
C LYS A 142 -19.27 8.73 -1.15
N LYS A 143 -18.34 9.12 -0.27
CA LYS A 143 -18.55 9.12 1.17
C LYS A 143 -18.88 10.52 1.66
N ASP A 144 -19.79 10.60 2.63
CA ASP A 144 -20.09 11.85 3.31
C ASP A 144 -18.94 12.25 4.22
N LEU A 145 -18.25 13.32 3.84
CA LEU A 145 -17.11 13.89 4.56
C LEU A 145 -17.51 15.02 5.51
N THR A 146 -18.76 15.51 5.46
CA THR A 146 -19.23 16.67 6.25
C THR A 146 -19.16 16.44 7.76
N LYS A 147 -19.21 15.18 8.17
CA LYS A 147 -19.09 14.77 9.57
C LYS A 147 -17.67 14.91 10.13
N PHE A 148 -16.63 15.04 9.31
CA PHE A 148 -15.24 15.13 9.78
C PHE A 148 -14.79 16.58 9.86
N ASN A 149 -14.06 16.93 10.93
CA ASN A 149 -13.49 18.26 11.09
C ASN A 149 -12.03 18.35 10.60
N LYS A 150 -11.36 17.21 10.45
CA LYS A 150 -10.00 17.12 9.92
C LYS A 150 -9.93 16.03 8.84
N ILE A 151 -9.49 16.41 7.66
CA ILE A 151 -9.43 15.55 6.48
C ILE A 151 -7.97 15.49 6.04
N PHE A 152 -7.43 14.28 5.97
CA PHE A 152 -6.12 14.00 5.41
C PHE A 152 -6.29 13.27 4.09
N CYS A 153 -5.48 13.63 3.11
CA CYS A 153 -5.42 12.94 1.85
C CYS A 153 -3.98 12.91 1.37
N PHE A 154 -3.54 11.74 0.92
CA PHE A 154 -2.24 11.54 0.30
C PHE A 154 -2.49 10.98 -1.10
N LEU A 155 -2.53 11.88 -2.10
CA LEU A 155 -2.62 11.56 -3.52
C LEU A 155 -1.22 11.40 -4.14
#